data_AF-A0A2D6X7S6-F1
#
_entry.id   AF-A0A2D6X7S6-F1
#
_cell.length_a   1.000
_cell.length_b   1.000
_cell.length_c   1.000
_cell.angle_alpha   90.00
_cell.angle_beta   90.00
_cell.angle_gamma   90.00
#
_symmetry.space_group_name_H-M   'P 1'
#
loop_
_entity.id
_entity.type
_entity.pdbx_description
1 polymer ?
#
loop_
_entity_poly.entity_id
_entity_poly.type
_entity_poly.pdbx_seq_one_letter_code
_entity_poly.pdbx_strand_id
1 'polypeptide(L)'
;MGTRRILSEPGDRRPAKAPTAEVDQLNELGDALDGRRGESQQRIARRGVEWIGLLLAKNQDYGDSVFKQPRLVPTATVGDAILVRITDKIERLESIVLQGPMVENESFEDTIRDLGAYCLLYLARPKGVGISNDQCPMSNVQP
;
A
#
# COMPACT_ATOMS: atom_id res chain seq x y z
N MET A 1 -55.09 15.97 6.93
CA MET A 1 -54.77 15.02 5.84
C MET A 1 -53.39 15.41 5.33
N GLY A 2 -52.33 14.70 5.74
CA GLY A 2 -51.64 13.69 4.91
C GLY A 2 -50.64 14.41 4.00
N THR A 3 -49.33 14.22 4.11
CA THR A 3 -48.63 12.95 3.79
C THR A 3 -47.27 12.88 4.49
N ARG A 4 -47.04 11.81 5.27
CA ARG A 4 -45.72 11.46 5.83
C ARG A 4 -44.80 10.96 4.71
N ARG A 5 -43.62 11.57 4.54
CA ARG A 5 -42.51 10.94 3.79
C ARG A 5 -41.94 9.81 4.63
N ILE A 6 -41.93 8.61 4.06
CA ILE A 6 -41.35 7.40 4.62
C ILE A 6 -39.82 7.57 4.59
N LEU A 7 -39.18 7.49 5.75
CA LEU A 7 -37.73 7.30 5.86
C LEU A 7 -37.43 5.85 5.49
N SER A 8 -36.72 5.63 4.39
CA SER A 8 -36.18 4.33 4.01
C SER A 8 -34.99 3.98 4.92
N GLU A 9 -35.03 2.79 5.54
CA GLU A 9 -33.98 2.27 6.41
C GLU A 9 -32.63 2.08 5.67
N PRO A 10 -31.48 2.22 6.37
CA PRO A 10 -30.18 1.92 5.79
C PRO A 10 -30.05 0.41 5.54
N GLY A 11 -29.96 0.03 4.27
CA GLY A 11 -29.78 -1.35 3.83
C GLY A 11 -28.59 -2.03 4.51
N ASP A 12 -28.88 -3.22 5.04
CA ASP A 12 -27.95 -4.26 5.49
C ASP A 12 -26.88 -4.53 4.41
N ARG A 13 -25.77 -3.77 4.46
CA ARG A 13 -24.58 -4.02 3.65
C ARG A 13 -23.80 -5.19 4.25
N ARG A 14 -24.33 -6.41 4.11
CA ARG A 14 -23.48 -7.60 4.22
C ARG A 14 -22.36 -7.47 3.18
N PRO A 15 -21.08 -7.68 3.57
CA PRO A 15 -20.00 -7.65 2.60
C PRO A 15 -20.28 -8.70 1.52
N ALA A 16 -20.16 -8.29 0.26
CA ALA A 16 -20.28 -9.19 -0.87
C ALA A 16 -19.31 -10.36 -0.67
N LYS A 17 -19.77 -11.59 -0.92
CA LYS A 17 -18.96 -12.80 -0.83
C LYS A 17 -17.74 -12.62 -1.75
N ALA A 18 -16.53 -12.80 -1.23
CA ALA A 18 -15.29 -12.62 -1.99
C ALA A 18 -15.34 -13.46 -3.28
N PRO A 19 -14.94 -12.90 -4.44
CA PRO A 19 -14.87 -13.64 -5.70
C PRO A 19 -13.94 -14.85 -5.57
N THR A 20 -14.27 -15.96 -6.24
CA THR A 20 -13.60 -17.27 -6.08
C THR A 20 -12.07 -17.20 -6.14
N ALA A 21 -11.51 -16.36 -7.02
CA ALA A 21 -10.07 -16.19 -7.15
C ALA A 21 -9.40 -15.61 -5.88
N GLU A 22 -10.06 -14.72 -5.14
CA GLU A 22 -9.53 -14.19 -3.88
C GLU A 22 -9.50 -15.28 -2.81
N VAL A 23 -10.51 -16.15 -2.78
CA VAL A 23 -10.56 -17.30 -1.85
C VAL A 23 -9.45 -18.30 -2.19
N ASP A 24 -9.21 -18.57 -3.46
CA ASP A 24 -8.14 -19.47 -3.91
C ASP A 24 -6.75 -18.92 -3.52
N GLN A 25 -6.51 -17.61 -3.72
CA GLN A 25 -5.27 -16.96 -3.30
C GLN A 25 -5.06 -17.00 -1.78
N LEU A 26 -6.11 -16.83 -0.99
CA LEU A 26 -6.04 -16.94 0.47
C LEU A 26 -5.74 -18.37 0.92
N ASN A 27 -6.33 -19.38 0.27
CA ASN A 27 -6.03 -20.78 0.53
C ASN A 27 -4.56 -21.10 0.19
N GLU A 28 -4.09 -20.65 -0.97
CA GLU A 28 -2.70 -20.79 -1.39
C GLU A 28 -1.70 -20.13 -0.43
N LEU A 29 -2.05 -18.96 0.10
CA LEU A 29 -1.27 -18.27 1.13
C LEU A 29 -1.25 -19.09 2.43
N GLY A 30 -2.41 -19.63 2.85
CA GLY A 30 -2.52 -20.51 4.01
C GLY A 30 -1.66 -21.76 3.88
N ASP A 31 -1.71 -22.43 2.73
CA ASP A 31 -0.87 -23.58 2.41
C ASP A 31 0.63 -23.24 2.46
N ALA A 32 1.02 -22.07 1.96
CA ALA A 32 2.41 -21.61 2.03
C ALA A 32 2.84 -21.36 3.49
N LEU A 33 2.02 -20.69 4.30
CA LEU A 33 2.30 -20.42 5.71
C LEU A 33 2.43 -21.71 6.53
N ASP A 34 1.60 -22.71 6.24
CA ASP A 34 1.64 -24.04 6.86
C ASP A 34 2.81 -24.90 6.37
N GLY A 35 3.59 -24.43 5.40
CA GLY A 35 4.73 -25.15 4.83
C GLY A 35 4.35 -26.24 3.82
N ARG A 36 3.07 -26.36 3.46
CA ARG A 36 2.58 -27.33 2.47
C ARG A 36 3.11 -27.09 1.05
N ARG A 37 3.64 -25.88 0.79
CA ARG A 37 4.25 -25.49 -0.51
C ARG A 37 5.78 -25.39 -0.47
N GLY A 38 6.42 -25.94 0.56
CA GLY A 38 7.87 -25.95 0.73
C GLY A 38 8.44 -24.71 1.45
N GLU A 39 9.69 -24.84 1.89
CA GLU A 39 10.33 -23.88 2.79
C GLU A 39 10.50 -22.49 2.17
N SER A 40 10.87 -22.41 0.89
CA SER A 40 11.06 -21.13 0.19
C SER A 40 9.76 -20.32 0.12
N GLN A 41 8.64 -20.97 -0.22
CA GLN A 41 7.33 -20.32 -0.26
C GLN A 41 6.87 -19.93 1.14
N GLN A 42 7.13 -20.75 2.15
CA GLN A 42 6.82 -20.41 3.54
C GLN A 42 7.56 -19.16 4.01
N ARG A 43 8.86 -19.02 3.68
CA ARG A 43 9.64 -17.82 4.02
C ARG A 43 9.06 -16.57 3.36
N ILE A 44 8.68 -16.65 2.07
CA ILE A 44 8.06 -15.54 1.34
C ILE A 44 6.72 -15.15 1.98
N ALA A 45 5.86 -16.14 2.23
CA ALA A 45 4.53 -15.92 2.81
C ALA A 45 4.61 -15.24 4.19
N ARG A 46 5.53 -15.68 5.05
CA ARG A 46 5.75 -15.06 6.37
C ARG A 46 6.14 -13.59 6.25
N ARG A 47 7.09 -13.25 5.38
CA ARG A 47 7.49 -11.85 5.15
C ARG A 47 6.33 -11.01 4.60
N GLY A 48 5.55 -11.55 3.67
CA GLY A 48 4.37 -10.86 3.13
C GLY A 48 3.33 -10.55 4.22
N VAL A 49 3.01 -11.52 5.07
CA VAL A 49 2.06 -11.34 6.18
C VAL A 49 2.59 -10.35 7.21
N GLU A 50 3.88 -10.41 7.57
CA GLU A 50 4.51 -9.43 8.46
C GLU A 50 4.35 -8.00 7.93
N TRP A 51 4.56 -7.78 6.63
CA TRP A 51 4.44 -6.45 6.02
C TRP A 51 3.00 -5.95 6.01
N ILE A 52 2.04 -6.83 5.67
CA ILE A 52 0.62 -6.51 5.70
C ILE A 52 0.18 -6.16 7.12
N GLY A 53 0.56 -6.97 8.10
CA GLY A 53 0.24 -6.73 9.51
C GLY A 53 0.77 -5.39 10.01
N LEU A 54 2.02 -5.06 9.68
CA LEU A 54 2.63 -3.77 10.03
C LEU A 54 1.88 -2.59 9.41
N LEU A 55 1.52 -2.67 8.12
CA LEU A 55 0.81 -1.60 7.42
C LEU A 55 -0.59 -1.38 7.97
N LEU A 56 -1.32 -2.46 8.27
CA LEU A 56 -2.64 -2.36 8.89
C LEU A 56 -2.57 -1.74 10.29
N ALA A 57 -1.60 -2.14 11.11
CA ALA A 57 -1.36 -1.54 12.42
C ALA A 57 -1.05 -0.04 12.32
N LYS A 58 -0.15 0.36 11.41
CA LYS A 58 0.14 1.78 11.15
C LYS A 58 -1.11 2.54 10.66
N ASN A 59 -1.91 1.96 9.77
CA ASN A 59 -3.13 2.62 9.30
C ASN A 59 -4.17 2.75 10.43
N GLN A 60 -4.19 1.82 11.39
CA GLN A 60 -5.01 1.95 12.58
C GLN A 60 -4.53 3.10 13.49
N ASP A 61 -3.22 3.24 13.68
CA ASP A 61 -2.63 4.27 14.55
C ASP A 61 -2.74 5.69 13.95
N TYR A 62 -2.48 5.83 12.65
CA TYR A 62 -2.41 7.13 11.96
C TYR A 62 -3.66 7.44 11.11
N GLY A 63 -4.63 6.52 11.08
CA GLY A 63 -5.76 6.54 10.13
C GLY A 63 -5.27 6.48 8.68
N ASP A 64 -6.17 6.82 7.74
CA ASP A 64 -5.89 6.90 6.30
C ASP A 64 -4.97 8.08 5.91
N SER A 65 -4.08 8.52 6.79
CA SER A 65 -3.18 9.67 6.59
C SER A 65 -2.33 9.54 5.33
N VAL A 66 -1.84 8.33 5.05
CA VAL A 66 -1.04 8.04 3.85
C VAL A 66 -1.83 8.20 2.55
N PHE A 67 -3.16 8.09 2.61
CA PHE A 67 -4.06 8.26 1.47
C PHE A 67 -4.68 9.65 1.40
N LYS A 68 -4.21 10.61 2.21
CA LYS A 68 -4.66 12.01 2.16
C LYS A 68 -3.74 12.84 1.29
N GLN A 69 -4.35 13.77 0.57
CA GLN A 69 -3.61 14.75 -0.22
C GLN A 69 -2.71 15.61 0.68
N PRO A 70 -1.45 15.89 0.27
CA PRO A 70 -0.56 16.78 0.99
C PRO A 70 -1.14 18.19 1.12
N ARG A 71 -1.23 18.71 2.35
CA ARG A 71 -1.80 20.05 2.60
C ARG A 71 -0.89 21.20 2.16
N LEU A 72 0.42 21.00 2.26
CA LEU A 72 1.42 22.03 1.92
C LEU A 72 1.75 22.07 0.43
N VAL A 73 1.42 21.01 -0.30
CA VAL A 73 1.60 20.92 -1.76
C VAL A 73 0.29 20.41 -2.35
N PRO A 74 -0.76 21.25 -2.41
CA PRO A 74 -2.09 20.84 -2.83
C PRO A 74 -2.18 20.46 -4.31
N THR A 75 -1.13 20.70 -5.09
CA THR A 75 -1.02 20.21 -6.47
C THR A 75 -0.51 18.77 -6.55
N ALA A 76 0.13 18.27 -5.49
CA ALA A 76 0.60 16.89 -5.43
C ALA A 76 -0.56 15.94 -5.18
N THR A 77 -0.55 14.82 -5.89
CA THR A 77 -1.46 13.70 -5.64
C THR A 77 -0.98 12.87 -4.45
N VAL A 78 -1.86 11.98 -3.96
CA VAL A 78 -1.48 10.93 -3.01
C VAL A 78 -0.36 10.04 -3.60
N GLY A 79 -0.42 9.79 -4.91
CA GLY A 79 0.62 9.03 -5.61
C GLY A 79 1.97 9.72 -5.53
N ASP A 80 2.02 11.01 -5.81
CA ASP A 80 3.26 11.80 -5.75
C ASP A 80 3.84 11.80 -4.33
N ALA A 81 2.99 11.97 -3.31
CA ALA A 81 3.41 11.92 -1.91
C ALA A 81 4.06 10.58 -1.53
N ILE A 82 3.51 9.46 -2.01
CA ILE A 82 4.08 8.13 -1.78
C ILE A 82 5.38 7.95 -2.59
N LEU A 83 5.44 8.43 -3.83
CA LEU A 83 6.64 8.36 -4.66
C LEU A 83 7.82 9.14 -4.04
N VAL A 84 7.57 10.31 -3.44
CA VAL A 84 8.60 11.05 -2.68
C VAL A 84 9.18 10.17 -1.57
N ARG A 85 8.33 9.47 -0.80
CA ARG A 85 8.80 8.55 0.25
C ARG A 85 9.59 7.37 -0.30
N ILE A 86 9.23 6.87 -1.48
CA ILE A 86 9.99 5.83 -2.17
C ILE A 86 11.39 6.35 -2.54
N THR A 87 11.47 7.56 -3.10
CA THR A 87 12.76 8.20 -3.41
C THR A 87 13.62 8.37 -2.16
N ASP A 88 13.06 8.89 -1.05
CA ASP A 88 13.77 9.02 0.23
C ASP A 88 14.40 7.68 0.67
N LYS A 89 13.70 6.55 0.43
CA LYS A 89 14.17 5.20 0.81
C LYS A 89 15.19 4.63 -0.16
N ILE A 90 15.16 5.02 -1.44
CA ILE A 90 16.18 4.64 -2.43
C ILE A 90 17.50 5.36 -2.12
N GLU A 91 17.46 6.68 -1.92
CA GLU A 91 18.62 7.49 -1.50
C GLU A 91 19.19 6.96 -0.17
N ARG A 92 18.27 6.62 0.72
CA ARG A 92 18.38 5.64 1.79
C ARG A 92 19.43 4.54 1.59
N LEU A 93 19.02 3.58 0.77
CA LEU A 93 19.77 2.36 0.49
C LEU A 93 21.10 2.68 -0.18
N GLU A 94 21.12 3.63 -1.09
CA GLU A 94 22.34 4.07 -1.78
C GLU A 94 23.38 4.55 -0.76
N SER A 95 23.00 5.42 0.17
CA SER A 95 23.90 5.90 1.24
C SER A 95 24.44 4.74 2.08
N ILE A 96 23.58 3.81 2.53
CA ILE A 96 24.02 2.65 3.34
C ILE A 96 25.00 1.77 2.56
N VAL A 97 24.75 1.52 1.28
CA VAL A 97 25.59 0.66 0.44
C VAL A 97 26.95 1.30 0.16
N LEU A 98 26.97 2.60 -0.14
CA LEU A 98 28.20 3.30 -0.55
C LEU A 98 29.06 3.75 0.64
N GLN A 99 28.42 4.14 1.75
CA GLN A 99 29.08 4.83 2.87
C GLN A 99 29.05 4.01 4.16
N GLY A 100 28.29 2.91 4.20
CA GLY A 100 27.97 2.19 5.43
C GLY A 100 26.83 2.86 6.22
N PRO A 101 26.27 2.17 7.24
CA PRO A 101 25.19 2.73 8.03
C PRO A 101 25.67 3.92 8.87
N MET A 102 25.14 5.11 8.59
CA MET A 102 25.46 6.35 9.34
C MET A 102 24.60 6.55 10.59
N VAL A 103 23.58 5.73 10.81
CA VAL A 103 22.66 5.80 11.96
C VAL A 103 22.54 4.40 12.57
N GLU A 104 22.85 4.27 13.85
CA GLU A 104 22.93 2.96 14.55
C GLU A 104 21.60 2.17 14.55
N ASN A 105 20.46 2.86 14.45
CA ASN A 105 19.14 2.25 14.58
C ASN A 105 18.37 2.06 13.25
N GLU A 106 18.98 2.35 12.10
CA GLU A 106 18.34 2.09 10.80
C GLU A 106 19.16 1.10 10.00
N SER A 107 18.67 -0.14 9.94
CA SER A 107 19.34 -1.20 9.18
C SER A 107 19.00 -1.16 7.70
N PHE A 108 19.87 -1.75 6.89
CA PHE A 108 19.62 -2.01 5.47
C PHE A 108 18.31 -2.78 5.27
N GLU A 109 18.05 -3.80 6.09
CA GLU A 109 16.84 -4.62 6.00
C GLU A 109 15.57 -3.84 6.32
N ASP A 110 15.61 -2.93 7.30
CA ASP A 110 14.47 -2.07 7.63
C ASP A 110 14.16 -1.11 6.49
N THR A 111 15.20 -0.59 5.82
CA THR A 111 15.02 0.29 4.67
C THR A 111 14.41 -0.45 3.48
N ILE A 112 14.83 -1.69 3.21
CA ILE A 112 14.21 -2.57 2.20
C ILE A 112 12.74 -2.84 2.54
N ARG A 113 12.44 -3.11 3.81
CA ARG A 113 11.08 -3.35 4.29
C ARG A 113 10.18 -2.13 4.07
N ASP A 114 10.65 -0.95 4.45
CA ASP A 114 9.93 0.31 4.25
C ASP A 114 9.68 0.59 2.76
N LEU A 115 10.68 0.37 1.91
CA LEU A 115 10.55 0.53 0.46
C LEU A 115 9.45 -0.40 -0.09
N GLY A 116 9.49 -1.69 0.24
CA GLY A 116 8.46 -2.64 -0.16
C GLY A 116 7.05 -2.26 0.33
N ALA A 117 6.96 -1.77 1.56
CA ALA A 117 5.71 -1.30 2.16
C ALA A 117 5.13 -0.08 1.42
N TYR A 118 5.96 0.89 1.02
CA TYR A 118 5.51 2.03 0.21
C TYR A 118 5.10 1.63 -1.21
N CYS A 119 5.76 0.63 -1.81
CA CYS A 119 5.31 0.07 -3.09
C CYS A 119 3.89 -0.54 -2.97
N LEU A 120 3.61 -1.28 -1.89
CA LEU A 120 2.27 -1.82 -1.63
C LEU A 120 1.24 -0.69 -1.44
N LEU A 121 1.57 0.31 -0.61
CA LEU A 121 0.71 1.47 -0.36
C LEU A 121 0.42 2.26 -1.64
N TYR A 122 1.42 2.40 -2.52
CA TYR A 122 1.23 3.02 -3.82
C TYR A 122 0.16 2.25 -4.61
N LEU A 123 0.25 0.92 -4.70
CA LEU A 123 -0.74 0.11 -5.43
C LEU A 123 -2.13 0.12 -4.77
N ALA A 124 -2.20 0.21 -3.44
CA ALA A 124 -3.44 0.24 -2.67
C ALA A 124 -4.13 1.62 -2.63
N ARG A 125 -3.43 2.69 -3.04
CA ARG A 125 -3.96 4.05 -2.92
C ARG A 125 -5.26 4.23 -3.72
N PRO A 126 -6.18 5.09 -3.26
CA PRO A 126 -7.32 5.49 -4.06
C PRO A 126 -6.84 6.07 -5.40
N LYS A 127 -7.30 5.48 -6.50
CA LYS A 127 -7.16 6.10 -7.81
C LYS A 127 -8.14 7.27 -7.82
N GLY A 128 -7.65 8.50 -7.96
CA GLY A 128 -8.49 9.68 -7.86
C GLY A 128 -9.69 9.61 -8.80
N VAL A 129 -10.89 9.93 -8.30
CA VAL A 129 -11.99 10.39 -9.16
C VAL A 129 -11.67 11.85 -9.49
N GLY A 130 -10.93 12.08 -10.58
CA GLY A 130 -10.48 13.43 -10.95
C GLY A 130 -9.57 13.45 -12.18
N ILE A 131 -10.21 13.63 -13.33
CA ILE A 131 -9.74 13.82 -14.71
C ILE A 131 -8.89 12.69 -15.29
N SER A 132 -9.48 12.00 -16.27
CA SER A 132 -8.85 11.06 -17.19
C SER A 132 -7.53 11.61 -17.73
N ASN A 133 -6.40 10.99 -17.38
CA ASN A 133 -5.13 11.23 -18.06
C ASN A 133 -4.79 10.01 -18.92
N ASP A 134 -5.34 10.02 -20.13
CA ASP A 134 -4.73 9.38 -21.32
C ASP A 134 -3.45 10.10 -21.78
N GLN A 135 -2.82 10.90 -20.92
CA GLN A 135 -1.61 11.67 -21.24
C GLN A 135 -0.64 11.58 -20.07
N CYS A 136 0.21 10.56 -20.12
CA CYS A 136 1.47 10.54 -19.40
C CYS A 136 2.46 11.41 -20.18
N PRO A 137 2.89 12.58 -19.67
CA PRO A 137 3.85 13.43 -20.38
C PRO A 137 5.27 12.96 -20.04
N MET A 138 5.65 11.77 -20.49
CA MET A 138 7.03 11.28 -20.40
C MET A 138 7.53 10.74 -21.74
N SER A 139 7.09 11.35 -22.86
CA SER A 139 7.56 10.98 -24.20
C SER A 139 8.59 11.92 -24.82
N ASN A 140 8.99 13.03 -24.18
CA ASN A 140 9.92 14.00 -24.80
C ASN A 140 11.17 14.30 -23.96
N VAL A 141 11.85 13.27 -23.48
CA VAL A 141 13.29 13.37 -23.23
C VAL A 141 13.98 12.50 -24.26
N GLN A 142 14.35 13.11 -25.38
CA GLN A 142 15.35 12.57 -26.30
C GLN A 142 16.75 13.02 -25.84
N PRO A 143 17.80 12.22 -26.11
CA PRO A 143 19.14 12.39 -25.53
C PRO A 143 19.83 13.70 -25.93
#